data_AF-A0A6G2TWN5-F1
#
_entry.id   AF-A0A6G2TWN5-F1
#
_cell.length_a   1.000
_cell.length_b   1.000
_cell.length_c   1.000
_cell.angle_alpha   90.00
_cell.angle_beta   90.00
_cell.angle_gamma   90.00
#
_symmetry.space_group_name_H-M   'P 1'
#
loop_
_entity.id
_entity.type
_entity.pdbx_description
1 polymer ?
#
loop_
_entity_poly.entity_id
_entity_poly.type
_entity_poly.pdbx_seq_one_letter_code
_entity_poly.pdbx_strand_id
1 'polypeptide(L)'
;MSTPFPLALYLARRDAYAAFLSAADQESSVCYWEAEGRYESPEEATAARDEAYAVTRDACNLITVEPTGPHKEAQALVEQLRHLGRAGTEEQDWVSFKKAREVFIEAARGYLKETQGDRS
;
A
#
# COMPACT_ATOMS: atom_id res chain seq x y z
N MET A 1 -16.63 18.09 -21.85
CA MET A 1 -15.35 18.82 -21.92
C MET A 1 -14.25 17.83 -21.56
N SER A 2 -13.21 17.67 -22.39
CA SER A 2 -12.10 16.77 -22.09
C SER A 2 -11.28 17.36 -20.94
N THR A 3 -11.00 16.58 -19.91
CA THR A 3 -10.07 16.97 -18.85
C THR A 3 -8.69 17.22 -19.49
N PRO A 4 -8.00 18.33 -19.16
CA PRO A 4 -6.64 18.54 -19.65
C PRO A 4 -5.74 17.41 -19.17
N PHE A 5 -4.87 16.89 -20.05
CA PHE A 5 -4.03 15.71 -19.81
C PHE A 5 -3.28 15.73 -18.44
N PRO A 6 -2.71 16.86 -17.98
CA PRO A 6 -2.06 16.92 -16.66
C PRO A 6 -3.02 16.66 -15.49
N LEU A 7 -4.28 17.10 -15.59
CA LEU A 7 -5.28 16.87 -14.54
C LEU A 7 -5.74 15.41 -14.52
N ALA A 8 -5.93 14.80 -15.69
CA ALA A 8 -6.30 13.39 -15.79
C ALA A 8 -5.19 12.49 -15.19
N LEU A 9 -3.92 12.77 -15.52
CA LEU A 9 -2.78 12.03 -14.98
C LEU A 9 -2.64 12.22 -13.46
N TYR A 10 -2.80 13.44 -12.96
CA TYR A 10 -2.80 13.72 -11.53
C TYR A 10 -3.86 12.90 -10.77
N LEU A 11 -5.10 12.91 -11.26
CA LEU A 11 -6.19 12.19 -10.62
C LEU A 11 -5.95 10.67 -10.66
N ALA A 12 -5.51 10.14 -11.80
CA ALA A 12 -5.18 8.71 -11.92
C ALA A 12 -4.08 8.28 -10.93
N ARG A 13 -3.00 9.08 -10.80
CA ARG A 13 -1.92 8.82 -9.84
C ARG A 13 -2.41 8.91 -8.40
N ARG A 14 -3.20 9.94 -8.07
CA ARG A 14 -3.76 10.13 -6.73
C ARG A 14 -4.61 8.93 -6.33
N ASP A 15 -5.48 8.48 -7.22
CA ASP A 15 -6.41 7.40 -6.94
C ASP A 15 -5.66 6.06 -6.84
N ALA A 16 -4.65 5.82 -7.68
CA ALA A 16 -3.78 4.64 -7.57
C ALA A 16 -3.01 4.60 -6.23
N TYR A 17 -2.42 5.73 -5.80
CA TYR A 17 -1.69 5.81 -4.53
C TYR A 17 -2.61 5.63 -3.33
N ALA A 18 -3.82 6.20 -3.38
CA ALA A 18 -4.83 6.03 -2.34
C ALA A 18 -5.31 4.57 -2.26
N ALA A 19 -5.60 3.94 -3.40
CA ALA A 19 -6.02 2.55 -3.46
C ALA A 19 -4.97 1.60 -2.87
N PHE A 20 -3.69 1.82 -3.19
CA PHE A 20 -2.60 1.05 -2.61
C PHE A 20 -2.48 1.24 -1.09
N LEU A 21 -2.59 2.46 -0.58
CA LEU A 21 -2.58 2.72 0.86
C LEU A 21 -3.73 2.03 1.58
N SER A 22 -4.95 2.09 1.02
CA SER A 22 -6.10 1.40 1.59
C SER A 22 -5.93 -0.11 1.60
N ALA A 23 -5.37 -0.69 0.52
CA ALA A 23 -5.09 -2.12 0.46
C ALA A 23 -4.04 -2.54 1.49
N ALA A 24 -2.94 -1.78 1.61
CA ALA A 24 -1.89 -2.03 2.59
C ALA A 24 -2.42 -1.95 4.04
N ASP A 25 -3.26 -0.94 4.34
CA ASP A 25 -3.87 -0.80 5.66
C ASP A 25 -4.82 -1.99 5.97
N GLN A 26 -5.57 -2.46 4.97
CA GLN A 26 -6.43 -3.63 5.10
C GLN A 26 -5.63 -4.93 5.33
N GLU A 27 -4.57 -5.18 4.56
CA GLU A 27 -3.70 -6.34 4.76
C GLU A 27 -3.02 -6.31 6.13
N SER A 28 -2.59 -5.13 6.59
CA SER A 28 -2.06 -4.98 7.94
C SER A 28 -3.10 -5.30 9.02
N SER A 29 -4.36 -4.94 8.80
CA SER A 29 -5.46 -5.26 9.72
C SER A 29 -5.70 -6.76 9.81
N VAL A 30 -5.61 -7.46 8.67
CA VAL A 30 -5.68 -8.93 8.62
C VAL A 30 -4.53 -9.56 9.41
N CYS A 31 -3.30 -9.07 9.26
CA CYS A 31 -2.14 -9.55 10.04
C CYS A 31 -2.31 -9.33 11.54
N TYR A 32 -2.91 -8.21 11.92
CA TYR A 32 -3.23 -7.92 13.32
C TYR A 32 -4.31 -8.86 13.87
N TRP A 33 -5.40 -9.06 13.13
CA TRP A 33 -6.48 -9.97 13.55
C TRP A 33 -6.04 -11.42 13.64
N GLU A 34 -5.13 -11.86 12.76
CA GLU A 34 -4.51 -13.18 12.81
C GLU A 34 -3.67 -13.34 14.09
N ALA A 35 -2.82 -12.37 14.38
CA ALA A 35 -1.98 -12.36 15.59
C ALA A 35 -2.79 -12.31 16.91
N GLU A 36 -3.97 -11.70 16.86
CA GLU A 36 -4.92 -11.63 17.98
C GLU A 36 -5.84 -12.86 18.07
N GLY A 37 -5.71 -13.82 17.16
CA GLY A 37 -6.54 -15.04 17.13
C GLY A 37 -8.02 -14.76 16.89
N ARG A 38 -8.36 -13.74 16.09
CA ARG A 38 -9.75 -13.30 15.85
C ARG A 38 -10.50 -14.10 14.79
N TYR A 39 -9.82 -14.98 14.06
CA TYR A 39 -10.44 -15.88 13.09
C TYR A 39 -10.94 -17.15 13.76
N GLU A 40 -12.04 -17.71 13.27
CA GLU A 40 -12.66 -18.92 13.82
C GLU A 40 -11.82 -20.17 13.53
N SER A 41 -11.00 -20.12 12.46
CA SER A 41 -10.15 -21.23 12.03
C SER A 41 -8.86 -20.76 11.33
N PRO A 42 -7.82 -21.61 11.29
CA PRO A 42 -6.61 -21.35 10.49
C PRO A 42 -6.89 -21.20 8.99
N GLU A 43 -7.90 -21.92 8.47
CA GLU A 43 -8.31 -21.83 7.07
C GLU A 43 -8.91 -20.45 6.75
N GLU A 44 -9.72 -19.90 7.65
CA GLU A 44 -10.29 -18.56 7.51
C GLU A 44 -9.21 -17.48 7.55
N ALA A 45 -8.26 -17.58 8.48
CA ALA A 45 -7.11 -16.66 8.55
C ALA A 45 -6.29 -16.70 7.25
N THR A 46 -6.05 -17.90 6.72
CA THR A 46 -5.32 -18.09 5.46
C THR A 46 -6.06 -17.46 4.29
N ALA A 47 -7.37 -17.70 4.17
CA ALA A 47 -8.20 -17.13 3.11
C ALA A 47 -8.22 -15.59 3.16
N ALA A 48 -8.40 -15.00 4.34
CA ALA A 48 -8.38 -13.56 4.54
C ALA A 48 -7.02 -12.94 4.16
N ARG A 49 -5.92 -13.62 4.52
CA ARG A 49 -4.57 -13.19 4.15
C ARG A 49 -4.34 -13.26 2.64
N ASP A 50 -4.73 -14.35 1.99
CA ASP A 50 -4.54 -14.53 0.55
C ASP A 50 -5.35 -13.51 -0.25
N GLU A 51 -6.58 -13.21 0.18
CA GLU A 51 -7.42 -12.16 -0.42
C GLU A 51 -6.77 -10.77 -0.26
N ALA A 52 -6.38 -10.40 0.96
CA ALA A 52 -5.76 -9.10 1.21
C ALA A 52 -4.42 -8.95 0.46
N TYR A 53 -3.60 -10.00 0.43
CA TYR A 53 -2.35 -10.04 -0.33
C TYR A 53 -2.59 -9.79 -1.82
N ALA A 54 -3.60 -10.43 -2.42
CA ALA A 54 -3.92 -10.27 -3.83
C ALA A 54 -4.31 -8.81 -4.14
N VAL A 55 -5.17 -8.22 -3.33
CA VAL A 55 -5.60 -6.82 -3.49
C VAL A 55 -4.44 -5.84 -3.35
N THR A 56 -3.57 -6.00 -2.34
CA THR A 56 -2.37 -5.16 -2.20
C THR A 56 -1.43 -5.34 -3.37
N ARG A 57 -1.25 -6.58 -3.86
CA ARG A 57 -0.37 -6.83 -5.00
C ARG A 57 -0.87 -6.19 -6.28
N ASP A 58 -2.15 -6.29 -6.57
CA ASP A 58 -2.74 -5.66 -7.75
C ASP A 58 -2.60 -4.13 -7.69
N ALA A 59 -2.87 -3.51 -6.53
CA ALA A 59 -2.69 -2.08 -6.34
C ALA A 59 -1.21 -1.65 -6.46
N CYS A 60 -0.28 -2.45 -5.93
CA CYS A 60 1.17 -2.20 -6.05
C CYS A 60 1.64 -2.34 -7.50
N ASN A 61 1.11 -3.31 -8.25
CA ASN A 61 1.43 -3.50 -9.66
C ASN A 61 1.08 -2.24 -10.47
N LEU A 62 -0.08 -1.62 -10.22
CA LEU A 62 -0.45 -0.35 -10.89
C LEU A 62 0.55 0.79 -10.68
N ILE A 63 1.19 0.85 -9.51
CA ILE A 63 2.23 1.86 -9.21
C ILE A 63 3.55 1.50 -9.90
N THR A 64 3.85 0.22 -10.07
CA THR A 64 5.15 -0.27 -10.55
C THR A 64 5.23 -0.50 -12.06
N VAL A 65 4.12 -0.37 -12.80
CA VAL A 65 4.07 -0.48 -14.28
C VAL A 65 5.04 0.50 -14.95
N GLU A 66 5.22 1.68 -14.39
CA GLU A 66 6.21 2.66 -14.85
C GLU A 66 7.25 2.90 -13.74
N PRO A 67 8.55 3.06 -14.06
CA PRO A 67 9.58 3.41 -13.07
C PRO A 67 9.51 4.88 -12.65
N THR A 68 8.31 5.46 -12.61
CA THR A 68 8.02 6.83 -12.17
C THR A 68 7.10 6.77 -10.95
N GLY A 69 7.18 7.76 -10.07
CA GLY A 69 6.39 7.73 -8.83
C GLY A 69 7.03 6.92 -7.70
N PRO A 70 6.29 6.71 -6.59
CA PRO A 70 6.78 6.13 -5.33
C PRO A 70 6.90 4.59 -5.38
N HIS A 71 7.43 4.04 -6.48
CA HIS A 71 7.46 2.60 -6.73
C HIS A 71 8.39 1.85 -5.75
N LYS A 72 9.53 2.45 -5.38
CA LYS A 72 10.48 1.84 -4.43
C LYS A 72 9.89 1.81 -3.03
N GLU A 73 9.20 2.88 -2.65
CA GLU A 73 8.52 3.02 -1.37
C GLU A 73 7.33 2.06 -1.28
N ALA A 74 6.59 1.87 -2.37
CA ALA A 74 5.52 0.87 -2.45
C ALA A 74 6.08 -0.55 -2.24
N GLN A 75 7.18 -0.88 -2.91
CA GLN A 75 7.86 -2.17 -2.74
C GLN A 75 8.36 -2.38 -1.30
N ALA A 76 8.94 -1.33 -0.70
CA ALA A 76 9.38 -1.37 0.69
C ALA A 76 8.22 -1.61 1.66
N LEU A 77 7.07 -0.97 1.43
CA LEU A 77 5.87 -1.18 2.25
C LEU A 77 5.33 -2.61 2.11
N VAL A 78 5.28 -3.16 0.89
CA VAL A 78 4.90 -4.57 0.66
C VAL A 78 5.85 -5.53 1.38
N GLU A 79 7.15 -5.22 1.43
CA GLU A 79 8.10 -6.05 2.16
C GLU A 79 7.85 -6.01 3.67
N GLN A 80 7.47 -4.85 4.23
CA GLN A 80 7.06 -4.78 5.63
C GLN A 80 5.77 -5.58 5.92
N LEU A 81 4.79 -5.55 5.01
CA LEU A 81 3.58 -6.39 5.14
C LEU A 81 3.92 -7.89 5.15
N ARG A 82 4.85 -8.32 4.29
CA ARG A 82 5.34 -9.71 4.29
C ARG A 82 6.03 -10.09 5.60
N HIS A 83 6.77 -9.16 6.21
CA HIS A 83 7.35 -9.41 7.52
C HIS A 83 6.28 -9.53 8.60
N LEU A 84 5.26 -8.65 8.60
CA LEU A 84 4.13 -8.74 9.54
C LEU A 84 3.38 -10.06 9.42
N GLY A 85 3.07 -10.51 8.19
CA GLY A 85 2.33 -11.75 7.94
C GLY A 85 3.11 -13.05 8.19
N ARG A 86 4.42 -12.96 8.45
CA ARG A 86 5.28 -14.11 8.79
C ARG A 86 5.66 -14.16 10.27
N ALA A 87 5.57 -13.02 10.95
CA ALA A 87 5.95 -12.89 12.34
C ALA A 87 4.87 -13.46 13.27
N GLY A 88 5.27 -14.06 14.38
CA GLY A 88 4.36 -14.29 15.50
C GLY A 88 3.94 -12.96 16.16
N THR A 89 2.90 -12.98 17.00
CA THR A 89 2.33 -11.79 17.64
C THR A 89 3.36 -10.90 18.34
N GLU A 90 4.33 -11.48 19.05
CA GLU A 90 5.39 -10.75 19.77
C GLU A 90 6.53 -10.25 18.86
N GLU A 91 6.58 -10.70 17.61
CA GLU A 91 7.65 -10.42 16.64
C GLU A 91 7.22 -9.42 15.56
N GLN A 92 5.95 -8.99 15.56
CA GLN A 92 5.44 -8.05 14.57
C GLN A 92 6.03 -6.64 14.76
N ASP A 93 6.87 -6.23 13.80
CA ASP A 93 7.47 -4.89 13.79
C ASP A 93 6.52 -3.83 13.18
N TRP A 94 5.52 -3.46 14.00
CA TRP A 94 4.57 -2.41 13.67
C TRP A 94 5.22 -1.03 13.50
N VAL A 95 6.39 -0.79 14.08
CA VAL A 95 7.11 0.47 13.96
C VAL A 95 7.69 0.61 12.55
N SER A 96 8.35 -0.44 12.06
CA SER A 96 8.90 -0.46 10.71
C SER A 96 7.82 -0.38 9.64
N PHE A 97 6.68 -1.06 9.83
CA PHE A 97 5.52 -0.91 8.93
C PHE A 97 5.00 0.53 8.89
N LYS A 98 4.73 1.16 10.04
CA LYS A 98 4.25 2.54 10.11
C LYS A 98 5.23 3.52 9.46
N LYS A 99 6.53 3.32 9.69
CA LYS A 99 7.58 4.13 9.06
C LYS A 99 7.60 3.97 7.54
N ALA A 100 7.52 2.75 7.02
CA ALA A 100 7.46 2.51 5.58
C ALA A 100 6.21 3.16 4.95
N ARG A 101 5.07 3.10 5.65
CA ARG A 101 3.83 3.76 5.24
C ARG A 101 3.97 5.28 5.17
N GLU A 102 4.60 5.90 6.17
CA GLU A 102 4.89 7.35 6.16
C GLU A 102 5.81 7.74 5.01
N VAL A 103 6.87 6.96 4.76
CA VAL A 103 7.79 7.18 3.64
C VAL A 103 7.05 7.13 2.30
N PHE A 104 6.16 6.16 2.11
CA PHE A 104 5.33 6.10 0.91
C PHE A 104 4.43 7.33 0.77
N ILE A 105 3.76 7.77 1.85
CA ILE A 105 2.87 8.94 1.82
C ILE A 105 3.63 10.20 1.41
N GLU A 106 4.81 10.43 1.98
CA GLU A 106 5.62 11.60 1.66
C GLU A 106 6.13 11.57 0.22
N ALA A 107 6.59 10.41 -0.26
CA ALA A 107 6.98 10.24 -1.65
C ALA A 107 5.80 10.47 -2.62
N ALA A 108 4.64 9.86 -2.34
CA ALA A 108 3.42 10.04 -3.12
C ALA A 108 3.00 11.51 -3.20
N ARG A 109 3.05 12.25 -2.09
CA ARG A 109 2.80 13.69 -2.04
C ARG A 109 3.78 14.47 -2.91
N GLY A 110 5.06 14.15 -2.87
CA GLY A 110 6.09 14.76 -3.72
C GLY A 110 5.77 14.60 -5.21
N TYR A 111 5.56 13.36 -5.66
CA TYR A 111 5.24 13.07 -7.06
C TYR A 111 3.92 13.67 -7.53
N LEU A 112 2.91 13.74 -6.65
CA LEU A 112 1.64 14.38 -6.98
C LEU A 112 1.81 15.89 -7.20
N LYS A 113 2.63 16.58 -6.39
CA LYS A 113 2.94 18.00 -6.59
C LYS A 113 3.64 18.24 -7.94
N GLU A 114 4.63 17.42 -8.27
CA GLU A 114 5.34 17.49 -9.56
C GLU A 114 4.38 17.28 -10.75
N THR A 115 3.41 16.36 -10.61
CA THR A 115 2.42 16.07 -11.67
C THR A 115 1.45 17.23 -11.92
N GLN A 116 1.19 18.07 -10.90
CA GLN A 116 0.35 19.28 -11.08
C GLN A 116 1.06 20.38 -11.90
N GLY A 117 2.35 20.19 -12.18
CA GLY A 117 3.23 21.23 -12.70
C GLY A 117 3.59 22.20 -11.58
N ASP A 118 4.86 22.59 -11.53
CA ASP A 118 5.32 23.75 -10.79
C ASP A 118 4.48 24.96 -11.25
N ARG A 119 3.38 25.23 -10.55
CA ARG A 119 2.66 26.51 -10.66
C ARG A 119 3.38 27.50 -9.75
N SER A 120 4.63 27.76 -10.10
CA SER A 120 5.48 28.81 -9.55
C SER A 120 5.56 29.93 -10.59
#